data_AF-A0A426GBZ4-F1
#
_entry.id   AF-A0A426GBZ4-F1
#
_cell.length_a   1.000
_cell.length_b   1.000
_cell.length_c   1.000
_cell.angle_alpha   90.00
_cell.angle_beta   90.00
_cell.angle_gamma   90.00
#
_symmetry.space_group_name_H-M   'P 1'
#
loop_
_entity.id
_entity.type
_entity.pdbx_description
1 polymer ?
#
loop_
_entity_poly.entity_id
_entity_poly.type
_entity_poly.pdbx_seq_one_letter_code
_entity_poly.pdbx_strand_id
1 'polypeptide(L)'
;RILVAPTFNIGMAQHQLALPGTICLRPATFIAAIGDWVRSLGAHGFTRIYFLSGHGGNVASIEAAFSEIYAEYSFRKERAPFALKLKNWWDL
;
A
#
# COMPACT_ATOMS: atom_id res chain seq x y z
N ARG A 1 8.50 19.59 -1.66
CA ARG A 1 7.20 19.75 -0.97
C ARG A 1 6.59 18.36 -0.81
N ILE A 2 5.88 18.08 0.28
CA ILE A 2 5.22 16.80 0.53
C ILE A 2 3.72 17.02 0.38
N LEU A 3 3.05 16.13 -0.34
CA LEU A 3 1.59 16.08 -0.43
C LEU A 3 1.11 14.87 0.36
N VAL A 4 0.03 15.04 1.11
CA VAL A 4 -0.60 13.96 1.89
C VAL A 4 -1.84 13.52 1.12
N ALA A 5 -1.82 12.27 0.66
CA ALA A 5 -2.97 11.65 0.02
C ALA A 5 -4.09 11.37 1.04
N PRO A 6 -5.33 11.09 0.60
CA PRO A 6 -6.38 10.60 1.49
C PRO A 6 -5.94 9.38 2.30
N THR A 7 -6.48 9.21 3.49
CA THR A 7 -6.13 8.06 4.34
C THR A 7 -6.81 6.77 3.83
N PHE A 8 -6.06 5.67 3.78
CA PHE A 8 -6.66 4.33 3.71
C PHE A 8 -7.32 4.00 5.05
N ASN A 9 -8.61 4.31 5.17
CA ASN A 9 -9.35 4.13 6.43
C ASN A 9 -9.66 2.66 6.77
N ILE A 10 -9.68 1.77 5.77
CA ILE A 10 -9.99 0.35 5.94
C ILE A 10 -8.86 -0.46 5.28
N GLY A 11 -8.22 -1.32 6.05
CA GLY A 11 -7.11 -2.17 5.62
C GLY A 11 -7.35 -3.65 5.92
N MET A 12 -6.27 -4.38 6.18
CA MET A 12 -6.29 -5.78 6.58
C MET A 12 -6.28 -5.88 8.11
N ALA A 13 -7.37 -6.38 8.68
CA ALA A 13 -7.56 -6.64 10.10
C ALA A 13 -8.33 -7.95 10.34
N GLN A 14 -8.13 -9.00 9.53
CA GLN A 14 -8.94 -10.24 9.60
C GLN A 14 -8.90 -10.88 11.00
N HIS A 15 -7.76 -10.76 11.68
CA HIS A 15 -7.56 -11.24 13.05
C HIS A 15 -8.45 -10.56 14.11
N GLN A 16 -9.13 -9.45 13.77
CA GLN A 16 -10.03 -8.70 14.65
C GLN A 16 -11.51 -8.82 14.26
N LEU A 17 -11.86 -9.61 13.24
CA LEU A 17 -13.25 -9.71 12.75
C LEU A 17 -14.23 -10.32 13.77
N ALA A 18 -13.74 -10.98 14.81
CA ALA A 18 -14.57 -11.44 15.92
C ALA A 18 -15.11 -10.28 16.78
N LEU A 19 -14.53 -9.07 16.68
CA LEU A 19 -14.94 -7.89 17.43
C LEU A 19 -16.02 -7.11 16.64
N PRO A 20 -17.25 -6.92 17.18
CA PRO A 20 -18.29 -6.15 16.51
C PRO A 20 -17.85 -4.73 16.17
N GLY A 21 -18.11 -4.30 14.94
CA GLY A 21 -17.71 -2.99 14.42
C GLY A 21 -16.42 -3.01 13.59
N THR A 22 -15.66 -4.10 13.59
CA THR A 22 -14.49 -4.26 12.72
C THR A 22 -14.92 -4.40 11.25
N ILE A 23 -14.39 -3.54 10.39
CA ILE A 23 -14.46 -3.69 8.93
C ILE A 23 -13.06 -4.02 8.42
N CYS A 24 -12.95 -5.04 7.58
CA CYS A 24 -11.68 -5.54 7.08
C CYS A 24 -11.76 -5.87 5.60
N LEU A 25 -10.73 -5.50 4.84
CA LEU A 25 -10.52 -5.99 3.48
C LEU A 25 -9.81 -7.35 3.51
N ARG A 26 -10.10 -8.20 2.52
CA ARG A 26 -9.25 -9.36 2.23
C ARG A 26 -7.88 -8.84 1.76
N PRO A 27 -6.77 -9.55 2.02
CA PRO A 27 -5.45 -9.15 1.55
C PRO A 27 -5.42 -8.80 0.06
N ALA A 28 -5.98 -9.67 -0.80
CA ALA A 28 -6.02 -9.45 -2.25
C ALA A 28 -6.76 -8.16 -2.65
N THR A 29 -7.84 -7.79 -1.95
CA THR A 29 -8.58 -6.56 -2.21
C THR A 29 -7.78 -5.33 -1.79
N PHE A 30 -7.11 -5.39 -0.64
CA PHE A 30 -6.27 -4.29 -0.17
C PHE A 30 -5.05 -4.08 -1.08
N ILE A 31 -4.42 -5.16 -1.53
CA ILE A 31 -3.32 -5.15 -2.50
C ILE A 31 -3.75 -4.49 -3.82
N ALA A 32 -4.88 -4.92 -4.40
CA ALA A 32 -5.40 -4.32 -5.63
C ALA A 32 -5.63 -2.81 -5.49
N ALA A 33 -6.23 -2.37 -4.37
CA ALA A 33 -6.47 -0.96 -4.10
C ALA A 33 -5.17 -0.14 -3.97
N ILE A 34 -4.14 -0.67 -3.31
CA ILE A 34 -2.81 -0.05 -3.23
C ILE A 34 -2.21 0.08 -4.65
N GLY A 35 -2.33 -0.98 -5.46
CA GLY A 35 -1.91 -0.97 -6.86
C GLY A 35 -2.54 0.18 -7.65
N ASP A 36 -3.85 0.34 -7.56
CA ASP A 36 -4.58 1.40 -8.27
C ASP A 36 -4.16 2.80 -7.81
N TRP A 37 -3.91 2.99 -6.52
CA TRP A 37 -3.40 4.26 -5.99
C TRP A 37 -2.00 4.57 -6.50
N VAL A 38 -1.09 3.60 -6.46
CA VAL A 38 0.29 3.77 -6.94
C VAL A 38 0.30 4.08 -8.44
N ARG A 39 -0.49 3.36 -9.25
CA ARG A 39 -0.58 3.61 -10.70
C ARG A 39 -1.17 4.99 -10.99
N SER A 40 -2.23 5.39 -10.27
CA SER A 40 -2.85 6.73 -10.43
C SER A 40 -1.89 7.86 -10.07
N LEU A 41 -1.17 7.73 -8.95
CA LEU A 41 -0.15 8.71 -8.56
C LEU A 41 1.04 8.69 -9.53
N GLY A 42 1.49 7.53 -9.97
CA GLY A 42 2.53 7.38 -10.99
C GLY A 42 2.16 8.09 -12.30
N ALA A 43 0.90 7.99 -12.74
CA ALA A 43 0.39 8.68 -13.94
C ALA A 43 0.45 10.21 -13.84
N HIS A 44 0.38 10.76 -12.62
CA HIS A 44 0.58 12.20 -12.36
C HIS A 44 2.05 12.59 -12.11
N GLY A 45 3.00 11.68 -12.29
CA GLY A 45 4.44 11.95 -12.17
C GLY A 45 5.01 11.85 -10.76
N PHE A 46 4.27 11.28 -9.80
CA PHE A 46 4.82 11.01 -8.47
C PHE A 46 5.86 9.88 -8.52
N THR A 47 7.11 10.19 -8.18
CA THR A 47 8.24 9.24 -8.23
C THR A 47 8.65 8.70 -6.85
N ARG A 48 8.09 9.22 -5.77
CA ARG A 48 8.36 8.79 -4.39
C ARG A 48 7.06 8.74 -3.61
N ILE A 49 6.63 7.54 -3.25
CA ILE A 49 5.36 7.30 -2.55
C ILE A 49 5.68 6.60 -1.23
N TYR A 50 5.25 7.22 -0.14
CA TYR A 50 5.54 6.76 1.22
C TYR A 50 4.23 6.38 1.91
N PHE A 51 4.12 5.11 2.31
CA PHE A 51 3.02 4.58 3.09
C PHE A 51 3.42 4.66 4.58
N LEU A 52 2.72 5.53 5.32
CA LEU A 52 2.81 5.59 6.77
C LEU A 52 1.65 4.78 7.36
N SER A 53 1.93 3.63 7.96
CA SER A 53 0.91 2.74 8.50
C SER A 53 0.62 3.01 9.98
N GLY A 54 -0.68 3.06 10.29
CA GLY A 54 -1.24 3.08 11.65
C GLY A 54 -1.54 1.69 12.23
N HIS A 55 -1.45 0.63 11.43
CA HIS A 55 -1.93 -0.70 11.79
C HIS A 55 -0.97 -1.79 11.32
N GLY A 56 -0.46 -2.58 12.26
CA GLY A 56 0.54 -3.62 11.98
C GLY A 56 0.01 -4.73 11.05
N GLY A 57 -1.29 -5.03 11.09
CA GLY A 57 -1.92 -6.03 10.22
C GLY A 57 -1.84 -5.69 8.72
N ASN A 58 -1.61 -4.42 8.38
CA ASN A 58 -1.45 -3.99 6.99
C ASN A 58 -0.08 -4.33 6.40
N VAL A 59 0.97 -4.50 7.22
CA VAL A 59 2.36 -4.53 6.76
C VAL A 59 2.59 -5.57 5.66
N ALA A 60 2.23 -6.82 5.94
CA ALA A 60 2.43 -7.92 4.98
C ALA A 60 1.66 -7.70 3.66
N SER A 61 0.45 -7.13 3.73
CA SER A 61 -0.34 -6.85 2.52
C SER A 61 0.24 -5.68 1.72
N ILE A 62 0.76 -4.64 2.37
CA ILE A 62 1.41 -3.52 1.68
C ILE A 62 2.72 -3.97 1.02
N GLU A 63 3.54 -4.78 1.70
CA GLU A 63 4.77 -5.32 1.13
C GLU A 63 4.51 -6.27 -0.04
N ALA A 64 3.47 -7.10 0.05
CA ALA A 64 3.01 -7.92 -1.06
C ALA A 64 2.55 -7.05 -2.24
N ALA A 65 1.80 -5.97 -1.97
CA ALA A 65 1.38 -5.03 -3.02
C ALA A 65 2.58 -4.37 -3.71
N PHE A 66 3.61 -3.96 -2.96
CA PHE A 66 4.82 -3.41 -3.55
C PHE A 66 5.49 -4.43 -4.47
N SER A 67 5.58 -5.70 -4.03
CA SER A 67 6.16 -6.78 -4.83
C SER A 67 5.38 -7.01 -6.13
N GLU A 68 4.05 -7.02 -6.07
CA GLU A 68 3.17 -7.17 -7.23
C GLU A 68 3.32 -5.99 -8.22
N ILE A 69 3.34 -4.76 -7.72
CA ILE A 69 3.54 -3.57 -8.54
C ILE A 69 4.92 -3.59 -9.22
N TYR A 70 5.98 -3.92 -8.48
CA TYR A 70 7.32 -3.98 -9.07
C TYR A 70 7.49 -5.15 -10.04
N ALA A 71 6.72 -6.24 -9.89
CA ALA A 71 6.74 -7.37 -10.81
C ALA A 71 6.35 -6.97 -12.24
N GLU A 72 5.43 -6.01 -12.40
CA GLU A 72 5.03 -5.45 -13.70
C GLU A 72 6.23 -4.93 -14.50
N TYR A 73 7.21 -4.32 -13.81
CA TYR A 73 8.41 -3.75 -14.43
C TYR A 73 9.55 -4.79 -14.50
N SER A 74 9.74 -5.58 -13.44
CA SER A 74 10.86 -6.51 -13.36
C SER A 74 10.76 -7.63 -14.41
N PHE A 75 9.56 -8.17 -14.67
CA PHE A 75 9.35 -9.16 -15.74
C PHE A 75 9.63 -8.59 -17.13
N ARG A 76 9.50 -7.27 -17.30
CA ARG A 76 9.82 -6.56 -18.54
C ARG A 76 11.27 -6.10 -18.62
N LYS A 77 12.08 -6.35 -17.59
CA LYS A 77 13.46 -5.82 -17.43
C LYS A 77 13.50 -4.29 -17.47
N GLU A 78 12.45 -3.65 -16.99
CA GLU A 78 12.31 -2.19 -16.90
C GLU A 78 12.53 -1.73 -15.46
N ARG A 79 12.97 -0.49 -15.29
CA ARG A 79 13.03 0.15 -13.98
C ARG A 79 11.68 0.81 -13.69
N ALA A 80 11.09 0.52 -12.53
CA ALA A 80 9.90 1.24 -12.09
C ALA A 80 10.20 2.76 -12.00
N PRO A 81 9.31 3.63 -12.50
CA PRO A 81 9.51 5.08 -12.51
C PRO A 81 9.32 5.72 -11.12
N PHE A 82 9.00 4.93 -10.10
CA PHE A 82 8.76 5.37 -8.74
C PHE A 82 9.45 4.46 -7.71
N ALA A 83 9.62 4.99 -6.51
CA ALA A 83 10.03 4.26 -5.32
C ALA A 83 8.93 4.27 -4.27
N LEU A 84 8.59 3.08 -3.78
CA LEU A 84 7.64 2.82 -2.72
C LEU A 84 8.39 2.54 -1.41
N LYS A 85 7.90 3.12 -0.30
CA LYS A 85 8.42 2.84 1.04
C LYS A 85 7.27 2.71 2.02
N LEU A 86 7.39 1.77 2.94
CA LEU A 86 6.48 1.57 4.06
C LEU A 86 7.22 1.81 5.37
N LYS A 87 6.57 2.47 6.31
CA LYS A 87 6.94 2.48 7.73
C LYS A 87 5.70 2.52 8.60
N ASN A 88 5.77 1.90 9.77
CA ASN A 88 4.81 2.19 10.81
C ASN A 88 5.22 3.45 11.57
N TRP A 89 4.25 4.20 12.10
CA TRP A 89 4.55 5.43 12.83
C TRP A 89 5.34 5.19 14.12
N TRP A 90 5.20 4.01 14.74
CA TRP A 90 5.97 3.63 15.93
C TRP A 90 7.42 3.20 15.64
N ASP A 91 7.80 3.10 14.36
CA ASP A 91 9.16 2.77 13.92
C ASP A 91 9.94 4.01 13.41
N LEU A 92 9.43 5.22 13.68
CA LEU A 92 10.02 6.52 13.33
C LEU A 92 10.82 7.10 14.50
#